data_AF-A0A955TTZ5-F1
#
_entry.id   AF-A0A955TTZ5-F1
#
_cell.length_a   1.000
_cell.length_b   1.000
_cell.length_c   1.000
_cell.angle_alpha   90.00
_cell.angle_beta   90.00
_cell.angle_gamma   90.00
#
_symmetry.space_group_name_H-M   'P 1'
#
loop_
_entity.id
_entity.type
_entity.pdbx_description
1 polymer ?
#
loop_
_entity_poly.entity_id
_entity_poly.type
_entity_poly.pdbx_seq_one_letter_code
_entity_poly.pdbx_strand_id
1 'polypeptide(L)'
;MNIRSAQPLSRHFFDRPTLNVAHDLLGKRLVRQTADALIDTTIVDVEAYIGPEDKACHASKGRTKRTEIMFGPAGYTYVYLIYGMYHCLNLVTEPVDVPAAIL
;
A
#
# COMPACT_ATOMS: atom_id res chain seq x y z
N MET A 1 12.86 17.73 -11.99
CA MET A 1 11.73 17.04 -12.65
C MET A 1 10.44 17.63 -12.09
N ASN A 2 9.52 18.14 -12.93
CA ASN A 2 8.29 18.81 -12.50
C ASN A 2 7.24 17.77 -12.07
N ILE A 3 6.83 17.74 -10.79
CA ILE A 3 5.83 16.76 -10.30
C ILE A 3 4.46 17.00 -10.93
N ARG A 4 4.16 18.23 -11.34
CA ARG A 4 2.87 18.57 -11.94
C ARG A 4 2.60 17.83 -13.25
N SER A 5 3.63 17.26 -13.88
CA SER A 5 3.51 16.42 -15.07
C SER A 5 3.68 14.92 -14.80
N ALA A 6 3.92 14.51 -13.55
CA ALA A 6 4.07 13.11 -13.19
C ALA A 6 2.70 12.42 -13.20
N GLN A 7 2.62 11.23 -13.79
CA GLN A 7 1.40 10.43 -13.82
C GLN A 7 1.37 9.47 -12.62
N PRO A 8 0.21 9.31 -11.95
CA PRO A 8 0.05 8.28 -10.94
C PRO A 8 0.37 6.89 -11.50
N LEU A 9 0.94 6.03 -10.66
CA LEU A 9 1.11 4.63 -11.01
C LEU A 9 -0.28 4.00 -11.25
N SER A 10 -0.42 3.27 -12.37
CA SER A 10 -1.68 2.59 -12.69
C SER A 10 -1.94 1.44 -11.71
N ARG A 11 -3.19 0.97 -11.62
CA ARG A 11 -3.54 -0.22 -10.82
C ARG A 11 -2.74 -1.47 -11.23
N HIS A 12 -2.39 -1.58 -12.50
CA HIS A 12 -1.57 -2.69 -13.01
C HIS A 12 -0.16 -2.74 -12.38
N PHE A 13 0.35 -1.62 -11.88
CA PHE A 13 1.61 -1.61 -11.12
C PHE A 13 1.49 -2.40 -9.81
N PHE A 14 0.33 -2.33 -9.15
CA PHE A 14 0.06 -2.97 -7.86
C PHE A 14 -0.50 -4.40 -8.01
N ASP A 15 -1.18 -4.69 -9.12
CA ASP A 15 -1.76 -6.00 -9.45
C ASP A 15 -0.69 -6.99 -9.92
N ARG A 16 0.28 -7.25 -9.04
CA ARG A 16 1.47 -8.09 -9.26
C ARG A 16 1.90 -8.73 -7.93
N PRO A 17 2.81 -9.73 -7.97
CA PRO A 17 3.37 -10.31 -6.76
C PRO A 17 3.93 -9.25 -5.80
N THR A 18 3.51 -9.32 -4.54
CA THR A 18 3.77 -8.30 -3.50
C THR A 18 5.25 -7.97 -3.36
N LEU A 19 6.11 -9.00 -3.39
CA LEU A 19 7.56 -8.82 -3.30
C LEU A 19 8.14 -8.06 -4.50
N ASN A 20 7.59 -8.26 -5.70
CA ASN A 20 8.01 -7.51 -6.88
C ASN A 20 7.58 -6.04 -6.78
N VAL A 21 6.36 -5.79 -6.31
CA VAL A 21 5.85 -4.43 -6.10
C VAL A 21 6.66 -3.71 -5.02
N ALA A 22 7.01 -4.39 -3.92
CA ALA A 22 7.83 -3.82 -2.85
C ALA A 22 9.19 -3.37 -3.36
N HIS A 23 9.89 -4.23 -4.10
CA HIS A 23 11.15 -3.88 -4.73
C HIS A 23 11.01 -2.70 -5.70
N ASP A 24 9.99 -2.71 -6.56
CA ASP A 24 9.79 -1.67 -7.57
C ASP A 24 9.26 -0.34 -7.01
N LEU A 25 8.69 -0.34 -5.80
CA LEU A 25 8.22 0.87 -5.11
C LEU A 25 9.37 1.73 -4.61
N LEU A 26 10.52 1.14 -4.29
CA LEU A 26 11.69 1.90 -3.87
C LEU A 26 12.10 2.91 -4.95
N GLY A 27 12.35 4.14 -4.52
CA GLY A 27 12.66 5.27 -5.41
C GLY A 27 11.45 5.88 -6.11
N LYS A 28 10.23 5.33 -5.96
CA LYS A 28 9.00 6.00 -6.42
C LYS A 28 8.64 7.15 -5.48
N ARG A 29 7.79 8.07 -5.93
CA ARG A 29 7.36 9.22 -5.13
C ARG A 29 5.95 9.01 -4.62
N LEU A 30 5.75 9.25 -3.32
CA LEU A 30 4.43 9.43 -2.73
C LEU A 30 4.09 10.90 -2.81
N VAL A 31 2.98 11.23 -3.47
CA VAL A 31 2.54 12.61 -3.70
C VAL A 31 1.15 12.78 -3.09
N ARG A 32 0.98 13.85 -2.30
CA ARG A 32 -0.29 14.24 -1.70
C ARG A 32 -0.58 15.70 -2.04
N GLN A 33 -1.69 15.91 -2.74
CA GLN A 33 -2.24 17.25 -2.97
C GLN A 33 -3.20 17.61 -1.83
N THR A 34 -2.99 18.76 -1.21
CA THR A 34 -3.90 19.37 -0.23
C THR A 34 -4.45 20.69 -0.79
N ALA A 35 -5.33 21.36 -0.04
CA ALA A 35 -5.81 22.68 -0.43
C ALA A 35 -4.68 23.72 -0.50
N ASP A 36 -3.68 23.58 0.37
CA ASP A 36 -2.63 24.58 0.58
C ASP A 36 -1.34 24.26 -0.20
N ALA A 37 -1.05 22.99 -0.44
CA ALA A 37 0.24 22.57 -0.98
C ALA A 37 0.21 21.23 -1.71
N LEU A 38 1.26 21.02 -2.52
CA LEU A 38 1.66 19.72 -3.00
C LEU A 38 2.79 19.21 -2.11
N ILE A 39 2.54 18.13 -1.38
CA ILE A 39 3.53 17.47 -0.52
C ILE A 39 3.99 16.22 -1.25
N ASP A 40 5.29 15.96 -1.25
CA ASP A 40 5.80 14.72 -1.81
C ASP A 40 7.07 14.25 -1.10
N THR A 41 7.34 12.95 -1.23
CA THR A 41 8.58 12.33 -0.74
C THR A 41 8.96 11.15 -1.61
N THR A 42 10.21 10.71 -1.53
CA THR A 42 10.68 9.47 -2.14
C THR A 42 10.49 8.31 -1.16
N ILE A 43 9.95 7.21 -1.64
CA ILE A 43 9.84 5.95 -0.88
C ILE A 43 11.23 5.32 -0.83
N VAL A 44 11.80 5.22 0.37
CA VAL A 44 13.16 4.70 0.60
C VAL A 44 13.17 3.38 1.37
N ASP A 45 12.03 3.02 1.97
CA ASP A 45 11.85 1.80 2.72
C ASP A 45 10.40 1.33 2.61
N VAL A 46 10.19 0.02 2.65
CA VAL A 46 8.88 -0.63 2.57
C VAL A 46 8.90 -2.00 3.27
N GLU A 47 7.76 -2.45 3.78
CA GLU A 47 7.60 -3.82 4.32
C GLU A 47 6.50 -4.58 3.57
N ALA A 48 6.79 -5.80 3.13
CA ALA A 48 5.84 -6.65 2.44
C ALA A 48 5.14 -7.61 3.41
N TYR A 49 3.80 -7.65 3.32
CA TYR A 49 2.95 -8.56 4.07
C TYR A 49 2.20 -9.48 3.11
N ILE A 50 2.52 -10.79 3.13
CA ILE A 50 2.18 -11.73 2.04
C ILE A 50 1.01 -12.66 2.37
N GLY A 51 -0.02 -12.14 3.03
CA GLY A 51 -1.27 -12.86 3.23
C GLY A 51 -1.34 -13.73 4.48
N PRO A 52 -2.25 -14.74 4.50
CA PRO A 52 -2.66 -15.41 5.75
C PRO A 52 -1.57 -16.25 6.42
N GLU A 53 -0.62 -16.79 5.64
CA GLU A 53 0.49 -17.60 6.16
C GLU A 53 1.57 -16.74 6.83
N ASP A 54 1.64 -15.46 6.47
CA ASP A 54 2.51 -14.49 7.13
C ASP A 54 1.91 -14.07 8.46
N LYS A 55 2.47 -14.58 9.55
CA LYS A 55 2.00 -14.32 10.92
C LYS A 55 2.11 -12.86 11.35
N ALA A 56 2.92 -12.04 10.66
CA ALA A 56 2.99 -10.59 10.90
C ALA A 56 1.90 -9.83 10.14
N CYS A 57 1.35 -10.40 9.07
CA CYS A 57 0.27 -9.79 8.30
C CYS A 57 -1.05 -9.79 9.09
N HIS A 58 -1.80 -8.69 9.04
CA HIS A 58 -3.14 -8.64 9.64
C HIS A 58 -4.10 -9.68 9.03
N ALA A 59 -3.90 -10.06 7.77
CA ALA A 59 -4.70 -11.10 7.11
C ALA A 59 -4.50 -12.50 7.72
N SER A 60 -3.45 -12.74 8.52
CA SER A 60 -3.28 -13.99 9.28
C SER A 60 -4.39 -14.23 10.31
N LYS A 61 -5.15 -13.18 10.65
CA LYS A 61 -6.35 -13.27 11.50
C LYS A 61 -7.64 -13.49 10.70
N GLY A 62 -7.52 -13.71 9.40
CA GLY A 62 -8.62 -13.88 8.48
C GLY A 62 -9.26 -12.56 8.04
N ARG A 63 -10.40 -12.71 7.34
CA ARG A 63 -11.19 -11.60 6.82
C ARG A 63 -12.07 -11.02 7.92
N THR A 64 -11.83 -9.75 8.25
CA THR A 64 -12.55 -8.99 9.27
C THR A 64 -12.97 -7.65 8.68
N LYS A 65 -13.88 -6.91 9.33
CA LYS A 65 -14.24 -5.54 8.90
C LYS A 65 -13.01 -4.64 8.69
N ARG A 66 -11.96 -4.84 9.48
CA ARG A 66 -10.71 -4.08 9.39
C ARG A 66 -9.85 -4.53 8.21
N THR A 67 -9.70 -5.84 7.99
CA THR A 67 -8.84 -6.40 6.95
C THR A 67 -9.51 -6.51 5.59
N GLU A 68 -10.82 -6.26 5.51
CA GLU A 68 -11.65 -6.33 4.30
C GLU A 68 -11.02 -5.63 3.10
N ILE A 69 -10.41 -4.46 3.31
CA ILE A 69 -9.77 -3.68 2.24
C ILE A 69 -8.62 -4.46 1.58
N MET A 70 -7.88 -5.28 2.33
CA MET A 70 -6.79 -6.09 1.79
C MET A 70 -7.29 -7.20 0.85
N PHE A 71 -8.54 -7.65 0.98
CA PHE A 71 -9.16 -8.62 0.07
C PHE A 71 -9.76 -7.95 -1.19
N GLY A 72 -9.69 -6.62 -1.27
CA GLY A 72 -10.20 -5.84 -2.40
C GLY A 72 -9.21 -5.72 -3.56
N PRO A 73 -9.52 -4.88 -4.56
CA PRO A 73 -8.67 -4.69 -5.72
C PRO A 73 -7.30 -4.06 -5.41
N ALA A 74 -6.26 -4.50 -6.12
CA ALA A 74 -4.92 -3.90 -6.05
C ALA A 74 -4.92 -2.37 -6.28
N GLY A 75 -4.00 -1.70 -5.60
CA GLY A 75 -3.86 -0.24 -5.57
C GLY A 75 -4.83 0.46 -4.62
N TYR A 76 -5.59 -0.29 -3.81
CA TYR A 76 -6.34 0.30 -2.69
C TYR A 76 -5.39 0.66 -1.56
N THR A 77 -5.73 1.70 -0.80
CA THR A 77 -4.98 2.06 0.40
C THR A 77 -5.65 1.45 1.63
N TYR A 78 -4.90 0.66 2.39
CA TYR A 78 -5.32 0.17 3.69
C TYR A 78 -4.63 0.99 4.79
N VAL A 79 -5.37 1.95 5.35
CA VAL A 79 -4.89 2.81 6.44
C VAL A 79 -5.53 2.39 7.76
N TYR A 80 -4.72 2.17 8.79
CA TYR A 80 -5.22 1.82 10.12
C TYR A 80 -4.52 2.59 11.23
N LEU A 81 -5.22 2.71 12.36
CA LEU A 81 -4.70 3.29 13.59
C LEU A 81 -3.93 2.23 14.40
N ILE A 82 -2.71 2.56 14.83
CA ILE A 82 -1.88 1.76 15.71
C ILE A 82 -1.64 2.52 17.03
N TYR A 83 -1.67 1.78 18.14
CA TYR A 83 -1.53 2.32 19.51
C TYR A 83 -2.51 3.45 19.88
N GLY A 84 -3.60 3.61 19.14
CA GLY A 84 -4.58 4.67 19.37
C GLY A 84 -4.13 6.08 18.95
N MET A 85 -2.98 6.23 18.30
CA MET A 85 -2.39 7.55 18.05
C MET A 85 -1.66 7.73 16.70
N TYR A 86 -1.19 6.65 16.07
CA TYR A 86 -0.47 6.74 14.79
C TYR A 86 -1.20 6.02 13.67
N HIS A 87 -0.96 6.42 12.43
CA HIS A 87 -1.53 5.77 11.25
C HIS A 87 -0.43 5.05 10.46
N CYS A 88 -0.73 3.85 9.99
CA CYS A 88 0.08 3.11 9.03
C CYS A 88 -0.64 3.09 7.68
N LEU A 89 0.04 3.53 6.63
CA LEU A 89 -0.47 3.52 5.26
C LEU A 89 0.04 2.27 4.56
N ASN A 90 -0.86 1.43 4.05
CA ASN A 90 -0.48 0.25 3.27
C ASN A 90 -1.08 0.34 1.87
N LEU A 91 -0.40 -0.24 0.89
CA LEU A 91 -0.83 -0.34 -0.51
C LEU A 91 -1.18 -1.79 -0.79
N VAL A 92 -2.45 -2.07 -1.10
CA VAL A 92 -2.94 -3.42 -1.42
C VAL A 92 -2.35 -3.87 -2.76
N THR A 93 -1.83 -5.09 -2.77
CA THR A 93 -1.23 -5.76 -3.94
C THR A 93 -1.92 -7.09 -4.19
N GLU A 94 -1.52 -7.78 -5.26
CA GLU A 94 -2.12 -9.06 -5.70
C GLU A 94 -3.58 -8.93 -6.20
N PRO A 95 -4.11 -9.97 -6.86
CA PRO A 95 -5.51 -10.02 -7.25
C PRO A 95 -6.48 -9.98 -6.06
N VAL A 96 -7.75 -9.70 -6.37
CA VAL A 96 -8.86 -9.77 -5.40
C VAL A 96 -8.87 -11.11 -4.66
N ASP A 97 -9.20 -11.05 -3.37
CA ASP A 97 -9.19 -12.17 -2.42
C ASP A 97 -7.80 -12.78 -2.10
N VAL A 98 -6.70 -12.19 -2.58
CA VAL A 98 -5.33 -12.48 -2.14
C VAL A 98 -4.85 -11.35 -1.22
N PRO A 99 -4.97 -11.48 0.11
CA PRO A 99 -4.87 -10.33 1.01
C PRO A 99 -3.42 -9.95 1.34
N ALA A 100 -2.74 -9.31 0.41
CA ALA A 100 -1.37 -8.84 0.58
C ALA A 100 -1.27 -7.32 0.44
N ALA A 101 -0.28 -6.74 1.11
CA ALA A 101 -0.05 -5.31 1.07
C ALA A 101 1.38 -4.93 1.40
N ILE A 102 1.72 -3.67 1.12
CA ILE A 102 3.02 -3.07 1.39
C ILE A 102 2.83 -1.87 2.31
N LEU A 103 3.54 -1.85 3.44
CA LEU A 103 3.65 -0.69 4.34
C LEU A 103 4.70 0.29 3.81
#